data_AF-A0A9E6EXF5-F1
#
_entry.id   AF-A0A9E6EXF5-F1
#
_cell.length_a   1.000
_cell.length_b   1.000
_cell.length_c   1.000
_cell.angle_alpha   90.00
_cell.angle_beta   90.00
_cell.angle_gamma   90.00
#
_symmetry.space_group_name_H-M   'P 1'
#
loop_
_entity.id
_entity.type
_entity.pdbx_description
1 polymer ?
#
loop_
_entity_poly.entity_id
_entity_poly.type
_entity_poly.pdbx_seq_one_letter_code
_entity_poly.pdbx_strand_id
1 'polypeptide(L)'
;MKTKKILKVNNLVKGIIYVLIAFNFSLSTFNCFAQGGVAINTTGDPANSSAMLDISGSTQGVLIPSVALTSTTTASPVTSPANSLLIYNTATQNDVTPGFYYWVTDKWVSMLSSSTGWLLTGNTATTAGTNFIGSTDSRDVVFKSKNNEILRVKTDSNVVITGQIYTTKHVIP
;
A
#
# COMPACT_ATOMS: atom_id res chain seq x y z
N MET A 1 69.88 23.35 36.28
CA MET A 1 68.67 24.15 35.95
C MET A 1 68.04 23.80 34.59
N LYS A 2 68.84 23.58 33.52
CA LYS A 2 68.34 23.20 32.18
C LYS A 2 67.48 21.91 32.15
N THR A 3 67.88 20.86 32.86
CA THR A 3 67.21 19.54 32.86
C THR A 3 65.79 19.58 33.43
N LYS A 4 65.56 20.34 34.52
CA LYS A 4 64.22 20.54 35.10
C LYS A 4 63.29 21.32 34.16
N LYS A 5 63.84 22.27 33.38
CA LYS A 5 63.08 23.06 32.38
C LYS A 5 62.64 22.18 31.20
N ILE A 6 63.53 21.31 30.72
CA ILE A 6 63.24 20.34 29.65
C ILE A 6 62.19 19.32 30.11
N LEU A 7 62.30 18.77 31.33
CA LEU A 7 61.28 17.88 31.89
C LEU A 7 59.90 18.55 31.96
N LYS A 8 59.85 19.82 32.38
CA LYS A 8 58.59 20.57 32.50
C LYS A 8 57.92 20.80 31.13
N VAL A 9 58.70 21.07 30.09
CA VAL A 9 58.20 21.21 28.70
C VAL A 9 57.71 19.88 28.16
N ASN A 10 58.44 18.79 28.37
CA ASN A 10 58.02 17.46 27.90
C ASN A 10 56.71 17.00 28.55
N ASN A 11 56.53 17.27 29.84
CA ASN A 11 55.28 16.97 30.54
C ASN A 11 54.11 17.83 30.04
N LEU A 12 54.36 19.11 29.72
CA LEU A 12 53.35 20.00 29.14
C LEU A 12 52.91 19.55 27.74
N VAL A 13 53.86 19.17 26.87
CA VAL A 13 53.57 18.68 25.51
C VAL A 13 52.77 17.38 25.54
N LYS A 14 53.11 16.44 26.42
CA LYS A 14 52.33 15.21 26.63
C LYS A 14 50.91 15.51 27.09
N GLY A 15 50.73 16.47 28.01
CA GLY A 15 49.42 16.92 28.46
C GLY A 15 48.55 17.47 27.33
N ILE A 16 49.13 18.31 26.46
CA ILE A 16 48.43 18.84 25.28
C ILE A 16 48.02 17.72 24.33
N ILE A 17 48.90 16.76 24.06
CA ILE A 17 48.60 15.60 23.20
C ILE A 17 47.44 14.77 23.79
N TYR A 18 47.44 14.50 25.10
CA TYR A 18 46.34 13.76 25.72
C TYR A 18 45.00 14.51 25.65
N VAL A 19 45.01 15.83 25.83
CA VAL A 19 43.79 16.67 25.69
C VAL A 19 43.28 16.63 24.25
N LEU A 20 44.16 16.73 23.25
CA LEU A 20 43.76 16.66 21.84
C LEU A 20 43.19 15.28 21.48
N ILE A 21 43.77 14.20 21.98
CA ILE A 21 43.25 12.83 21.76
C ILE A 21 41.87 12.67 22.42
N ALA A 22 41.71 13.12 23.67
CA ALA A 22 40.43 13.06 24.38
C ALA A 22 39.34 13.90 23.68
N PHE A 23 39.69 15.07 23.16
CA PHE A 23 38.77 15.93 22.40
C PHE A 23 38.33 15.27 21.09
N ASN A 24 39.24 14.67 20.33
CA ASN A 24 38.92 13.93 19.11
C ASN A 24 38.05 12.69 19.39
N PHE A 25 38.28 11.99 20.51
CA PHE A 25 37.44 10.86 20.94
C PHE A 25 36.04 11.32 21.36
N SER A 26 35.91 12.51 21.96
CA SER A 26 34.60 13.07 22.31
C SER A 26 33.76 13.47 21.09
N LEU A 27 34.40 13.98 20.03
CA LEU A 27 33.77 14.38 18.78
C LEU A 27 33.32 13.19 17.90
N SER A 28 33.76 11.97 18.19
CA SER A 28 33.41 10.76 17.44
C SER A 28 32.19 10.02 18.00
N THR A 29 31.52 10.55 19.03
CA THR A 29 30.36 9.90 19.69
C THR A 29 29.00 10.48 19.29
N PHE A 30 28.91 11.28 18.22
CA PHE A 30 27.61 11.70 17.70
C PHE A 30 26.90 10.51 17.05
N ASN A 31 25.93 9.95 17.77
CA ASN A 31 24.90 9.11 17.17
C ASN A 31 24.12 9.98 16.18
N CYS A 32 24.34 9.78 14.88
CA CYS A 32 23.43 10.27 13.86
C CYS A 32 22.16 9.43 13.92
N PHE A 33 21.21 9.85 14.74
CA PHE A 33 19.90 9.26 14.72
C PHE A 33 19.11 9.94 13.58
N ALA A 34 18.73 9.19 12.55
CA ALA A 34 17.69 9.60 11.61
C ALA A 34 16.32 9.50 12.33
N GLN A 35 15.91 10.52 13.08
CA GLN A 35 14.81 10.43 14.06
C GLN A 35 13.42 10.76 13.51
N GLY A 36 13.28 11.10 12.22
CA GLY A 36 12.05 11.67 11.66
C GLY A 36 11.42 10.90 10.51
N GLY A 37 11.84 9.66 10.23
CA GLY A 37 11.48 8.93 9.02
C GLY A 37 12.47 9.15 7.87
N VAL A 38 12.37 8.34 6.81
CA VAL A 38 13.20 8.42 5.61
C VAL A 38 12.45 9.19 4.54
N ALA A 39 13.01 10.31 4.08
CA ALA A 39 12.52 11.02 2.91
C ALA A 39 13.33 10.63 1.67
N ILE A 40 12.64 10.31 0.56
CA ILE A 40 13.25 10.09 -0.75
C ILE A 40 12.64 11.08 -1.73
N ASN A 41 13.35 12.18 -1.99
CA ASN A 41 12.92 13.23 -2.90
C ASN A 41 14.13 14.01 -3.44
N THR A 42 13.91 14.86 -4.45
CA THR A 42 14.95 15.71 -5.05
C THR A 42 14.96 17.15 -4.51
N THR A 43 13.98 17.52 -3.67
CA THR A 43 13.80 18.89 -3.14
C THR A 43 14.53 19.13 -1.83
N GLY A 44 14.91 18.06 -1.12
CA GLY A 44 15.52 18.12 0.21
C GLY A 44 14.52 18.32 1.34
N ASP A 45 13.22 18.17 1.07
CA ASP A 45 12.18 18.30 2.08
C ASP A 45 12.28 17.17 3.11
N PRO A 46 12.09 17.46 4.42
CA PRO A 46 12.03 16.42 5.44
C PRO A 46 10.80 15.53 5.24
N ALA A 47 10.86 14.29 5.73
CA ALA A 47 9.72 13.39 5.72
C ALA A 47 8.57 13.98 6.54
N ASN A 48 7.33 13.69 6.13
CA ASN A 48 6.15 14.01 6.92
C ASN A 48 6.25 13.39 8.32
N SER A 49 5.83 14.13 9.35
CA SER A 49 5.94 13.70 10.75
C SER A 49 5.14 12.43 11.10
N SER A 50 4.15 12.05 10.29
CA SER A 50 3.40 10.79 10.44
C SER A 50 3.92 9.64 9.58
N ALA A 51 5.03 9.81 8.85
CA ALA A 51 5.55 8.81 7.90
C ALA A 51 6.93 8.30 8.30
N MET A 52 7.11 6.98 8.32
CA MET A 52 8.45 6.37 8.45
C MET A 52 9.18 6.30 7.10
N LEU A 53 8.43 6.30 5.99
CA LEU A 53 8.93 6.40 4.62
C LEU A 53 8.04 7.39 3.87
N ASP A 54 8.63 8.49 3.43
CA ASP A 54 7.98 9.53 2.62
C ASP A 54 8.72 9.62 1.28
N ILE A 55 7.98 9.47 0.18
CA ILE A 55 8.55 9.46 -1.17
C ILE A 55 7.78 10.49 -1.97
N SER A 56 8.48 11.50 -2.46
CA SER A 56 7.89 12.57 -3.26
C SER A 56 8.72 12.87 -4.51
N GLY A 57 8.03 13.10 -5.61
CA GLY A 57 8.61 13.33 -6.93
C GLY A 57 7.51 13.60 -7.94
N SER A 58 7.86 14.29 -9.03
CA SER A 58 6.89 14.64 -10.10
C SER A 58 6.93 13.68 -11.28
N THR A 59 7.98 12.86 -11.40
CA THR A 59 8.20 11.97 -12.55
C THR A 59 8.54 10.53 -12.16
N GLN A 60 8.98 10.28 -10.92
CA GLN A 60 9.28 8.95 -10.41
C GLN A 60 8.16 8.41 -9.52
N GLY A 61 8.05 7.09 -9.45
CA GLY A 61 7.20 6.38 -8.50
C GLY A 61 7.99 5.31 -7.74
N VAL A 62 7.27 4.46 -7.02
CA VAL A 62 7.86 3.34 -6.27
C VAL A 62 7.62 2.05 -7.02
N LEU A 63 8.71 1.35 -7.37
CA LEU A 63 8.60 -0.03 -7.85
C LEU A 63 8.56 -0.98 -6.66
N ILE A 64 7.37 -1.50 -6.38
CA ILE A 64 7.13 -2.51 -5.34
C ILE A 64 7.66 -3.87 -5.84
N PRO A 65 8.13 -4.78 -4.96
CA PRO A 65 8.60 -6.10 -5.37
C PRO A 65 7.63 -6.84 -6.29
N SER A 66 8.13 -7.23 -7.47
CA SER A 66 7.40 -8.02 -8.46
C SER A 66 7.57 -9.51 -8.19
N VAL A 67 6.46 -10.22 -8.06
CA VAL A 67 6.42 -11.63 -7.63
C VAL A 67 5.50 -12.42 -8.56
N ALA A 68 5.87 -13.65 -8.94
CA ALA A 68 4.99 -14.54 -9.67
C ALA A 68 4.19 -15.41 -8.69
N LEU A 69 2.96 -15.00 -8.37
CA LEU A 69 2.07 -15.79 -7.52
C LEU A 69 1.49 -16.99 -8.28
N THR A 70 1.14 -18.05 -7.55
CA THR A 70 0.49 -19.24 -8.11
C THR A 70 -0.99 -19.35 -7.76
N SER A 71 -1.41 -18.83 -6.59
CA SER A 71 -2.80 -18.73 -6.15
C SER A 71 -2.91 -17.71 -5.01
N THR A 72 -4.11 -17.18 -4.74
CA THR A 72 -4.32 -16.30 -3.59
C THR A 72 -4.18 -17.00 -2.24
N THR A 73 -4.33 -18.32 -2.19
CA THR A 73 -4.28 -19.10 -0.94
C THR A 73 -2.90 -19.65 -0.59
N THR A 74 -1.89 -19.37 -1.42
CA THR A 74 -0.53 -19.87 -1.26
C THR A 74 0.41 -18.70 -0.96
N ALA A 75 1.12 -18.75 0.17
CA ALA A 75 2.10 -17.72 0.54
C ALA A 75 3.29 -17.64 -0.45
N SER A 76 3.74 -18.81 -0.94
CA SER A 76 4.82 -18.93 -1.91
C SER A 76 4.60 -18.05 -3.15
N PRO A 77 5.64 -17.37 -3.65
CA PRO A 77 7.06 -17.55 -3.31
C PRO A 77 7.56 -16.71 -2.12
N VAL A 78 6.70 -15.92 -1.48
CA VAL A 78 7.09 -15.18 -0.28
C VAL A 78 6.99 -16.11 0.94
N THR A 79 8.09 -16.27 1.67
CA THR A 79 8.11 -17.08 2.90
C THR A 79 7.63 -16.25 4.08
N SER A 80 6.62 -16.75 4.80
CA SER A 80 6.05 -16.08 5.99
C SER A 80 5.75 -14.59 5.79
N PRO A 81 4.96 -14.21 4.77
CA PRO A 81 4.61 -12.82 4.53
C PRO A 81 3.92 -12.20 5.75
N ALA A 82 4.36 -11.00 6.13
CA ALA A 82 3.69 -10.22 7.17
C ALA A 82 2.35 -9.68 6.66
N ASN A 83 1.37 -9.50 7.56
CA ASN A 83 0.14 -8.79 7.20
C ASN A 83 0.49 -7.39 6.68
N SER A 84 -0.26 -6.94 5.67
CA SER A 84 -0.04 -5.69 4.93
C SER A 84 1.23 -5.66 4.06
N LEU A 85 1.93 -6.77 3.87
CA LEU A 85 3.00 -6.85 2.87
C LEU A 85 2.41 -6.64 1.46
N LEU A 86 2.89 -5.62 0.75
CA LEU A 86 2.45 -5.25 -0.60
C LEU A 86 3.44 -5.79 -1.65
N ILE A 87 2.91 -6.42 -2.69
CA ILE A 87 3.66 -6.90 -3.87
C ILE A 87 2.91 -6.56 -5.16
N TYR A 88 3.62 -6.63 -6.29
CA TYR A 88 3.00 -6.67 -7.62
C TYR A 88 3.08 -8.09 -8.19
N ASN A 89 1.93 -8.73 -8.43
CA ASN A 89 1.88 -10.03 -9.08
C ASN A 89 2.13 -9.89 -10.59
N THR A 90 2.98 -10.74 -11.16
CA THR A 90 3.29 -10.77 -12.60
C THR A 90 2.65 -11.94 -13.35
N ALA A 91 2.12 -12.93 -12.64
CA ALA A 91 1.61 -14.16 -13.24
C ALA A 91 0.09 -14.12 -13.47
N THR A 92 -0.36 -14.81 -14.51
CA THR A 92 -1.75 -15.25 -14.66
C THR A 92 -1.78 -16.74 -14.39
N GLN A 93 -2.27 -17.14 -13.21
CA GLN A 93 -2.31 -18.54 -12.79
C GLN A 93 -3.44 -18.76 -11.79
N ASN A 94 -4.24 -19.82 -11.98
CA ASN A 94 -5.40 -20.11 -11.13
C ASN A 94 -6.31 -18.87 -10.95
N ASP A 95 -6.39 -18.36 -9.72
CA ASP A 95 -7.20 -17.23 -9.30
C ASP A 95 -6.43 -15.91 -9.20
N VAL A 96 -5.15 -15.88 -9.60
CA VAL A 96 -4.33 -14.67 -9.64
C VAL A 96 -4.11 -14.18 -11.08
N THR A 97 -4.15 -12.86 -11.23
CA THR A 97 -3.82 -12.12 -12.46
C THR A 97 -2.85 -10.98 -12.14
N PRO A 98 -2.13 -10.43 -13.14
CA PRO A 98 -1.19 -9.34 -12.90
C PRO A 98 -1.84 -8.12 -12.23
N GLY A 99 -1.21 -7.59 -11.19
CA GLY A 99 -1.73 -6.46 -10.42
C GLY A 99 -1.18 -6.40 -8.99
N PHE A 100 -1.64 -5.42 -8.20
CA PHE A 100 -1.21 -5.28 -6.81
C PHE A 100 -1.93 -6.26 -5.89
N TYR A 101 -1.17 -6.90 -5.00
CA TYR A 101 -1.69 -7.78 -3.95
C TYR A 101 -1.07 -7.42 -2.62
N TYR A 102 -1.84 -7.61 -1.55
CA TYR A 102 -1.34 -7.51 -0.19
C TYR A 102 -1.73 -8.73 0.64
N TRP A 103 -0.90 -9.08 1.61
CA TRP A 103 -1.15 -10.24 2.46
C TRP A 103 -2.05 -9.92 3.64
N VAL A 104 -3.07 -10.75 3.88
CA VAL A 104 -3.96 -10.69 5.05
C VAL A 104 -4.35 -12.10 5.48
N THR A 105 -3.99 -12.50 6.69
CA THR A 105 -4.47 -13.74 7.35
C THR A 105 -4.49 -14.94 6.40
N ASP A 106 -3.30 -15.41 6.04
CA ASP A 106 -3.08 -16.61 5.24
C ASP A 106 -3.53 -16.56 3.77
N LYS A 107 -3.75 -15.36 3.22
CA LYS A 107 -4.04 -15.18 1.80
C LYS A 107 -3.54 -13.86 1.21
N TRP A 108 -3.29 -13.88 -0.09
CA TRP A 108 -3.14 -12.69 -0.92
C TRP A 108 -4.51 -12.13 -1.27
N VAL A 109 -4.65 -10.82 -1.12
CA VAL A 109 -5.84 -10.07 -1.52
C VAL A 109 -5.44 -9.11 -2.63
N SER A 110 -6.10 -9.24 -3.79
CA SER A 110 -5.91 -8.29 -4.88
C SER A 110 -6.47 -6.92 -4.50
N MET A 111 -5.71 -5.85 -4.75
CA MET A 111 -6.26 -4.50 -4.67
C MET A 111 -7.21 -4.28 -5.84
N LEU A 112 -8.41 -3.74 -5.55
CA LEU A 112 -9.46 -3.49 -6.54
C LEU A 112 -8.87 -2.83 -7.80
N SER A 113 -8.98 -3.54 -8.92
CA SER A 113 -8.76 -2.99 -10.25
C SER A 113 -10.11 -2.72 -10.91
N SER A 114 -10.14 -1.81 -11.88
CA SER A 114 -11.34 -1.51 -12.68
C SER A 114 -11.93 -2.74 -13.38
N SER A 115 -11.17 -3.83 -13.55
CA SER A 115 -11.65 -5.09 -14.13
C SER A 115 -12.45 -5.96 -13.16
N THR A 116 -12.47 -5.64 -11.87
CA THR A 116 -13.11 -6.46 -10.82
C THR A 116 -14.40 -5.85 -10.25
N GLY A 117 -14.80 -4.67 -10.72
CA GLY A 117 -16.01 -3.96 -10.27
C GLY A 117 -16.89 -3.47 -11.41
N TRP A 118 -18.12 -3.06 -11.06
CA TRP A 118 -19.02 -2.38 -11.99
C TRP A 118 -18.80 -0.86 -11.94
N LEU A 119 -18.48 -0.26 -13.08
CA LEU A 119 -18.13 1.15 -13.19
C LEU A 119 -19.37 2.03 -13.28
N LEU A 120 -19.32 3.23 -12.69
CA LEU A 120 -20.41 4.22 -12.78
C LEU A 120 -20.68 4.69 -14.22
N THR A 121 -19.67 4.63 -15.08
CA THR A 121 -19.74 4.97 -16.50
C THR A 121 -20.04 3.76 -17.39
N GLY A 122 -20.26 2.58 -16.80
CA GLY A 122 -20.45 1.31 -17.50
C GLY A 122 -19.14 0.58 -17.83
N ASN A 123 -19.28 -0.73 -18.07
CA ASN A 123 -18.21 -1.63 -18.46
C ASN A 123 -18.36 -2.00 -19.94
N THR A 124 -17.26 -2.06 -20.68
CA THR A 124 -17.23 -2.55 -22.08
C THR A 124 -16.77 -4.01 -22.14
N ALA A 125 -16.99 -4.68 -23.28
CA ALA A 125 -16.54 -6.05 -23.54
C ALA A 125 -17.03 -7.11 -22.52
N THR A 126 -18.27 -6.97 -22.02
CA THR A 126 -18.88 -7.92 -21.09
C THR A 126 -19.49 -9.13 -21.81
N THR A 127 -19.45 -10.29 -21.16
CA THR A 127 -20.13 -11.53 -21.61
C THR A 127 -21.16 -11.93 -20.56
N ALA A 128 -22.43 -12.12 -20.95
CA ALA A 128 -23.55 -12.30 -20.00
C ALA A 128 -23.39 -13.48 -19.01
N GLY A 129 -22.69 -14.55 -19.40
CA GLY A 129 -22.40 -15.69 -18.51
C GLY A 129 -21.20 -15.50 -17.57
N THR A 130 -20.41 -14.45 -17.77
CA THR A 130 -19.14 -14.21 -17.05
C THR A 130 -19.19 -12.90 -16.26
N ASN A 131 -19.83 -11.87 -16.79
CA ASN A 131 -19.88 -10.53 -16.22
C ASN A 131 -21.33 -10.12 -15.99
N PHE A 132 -21.69 -9.89 -14.74
CA PHE A 132 -23.04 -9.47 -14.36
C PHE A 132 -23.01 -8.75 -13.01
N ILE A 133 -24.05 -7.94 -12.76
CA ILE A 133 -24.36 -7.44 -11.42
C ILE A 133 -25.30 -8.44 -10.77
N GLY A 134 -24.83 -9.18 -9.78
CA GLY A 134 -25.65 -10.17 -9.08
C GLY A 134 -24.83 -11.11 -8.23
N SER A 135 -25.41 -12.27 -7.92
CA SER A 135 -24.76 -13.32 -7.15
C SER A 135 -24.70 -14.62 -7.95
N THR A 136 -23.69 -15.44 -7.67
CA THR A 136 -23.56 -16.82 -8.19
C THR A 136 -24.23 -17.85 -7.27
N ASP A 137 -24.65 -17.46 -6.08
CA ASP A 137 -25.35 -18.32 -5.13
C ASP A 137 -26.87 -18.13 -5.20
N SER A 138 -27.62 -18.97 -4.48
CA SER A 138 -29.10 -18.91 -4.45
C SER A 138 -29.60 -17.78 -3.55
N ARG A 139 -29.15 -16.55 -3.76
CA ARG A 139 -29.59 -15.32 -3.06
C ARG A 139 -30.21 -14.33 -4.05
N ASP A 140 -31.20 -13.58 -3.57
CA ASP A 140 -31.85 -12.52 -4.36
C ASP A 140 -30.90 -11.31 -4.54
N VAL A 141 -31.03 -10.60 -5.66
CA VAL A 141 -30.32 -9.33 -5.89
C VAL A 141 -31.23 -8.18 -5.48
N VAL A 142 -30.79 -7.37 -4.51
CA VAL A 142 -31.59 -6.27 -3.95
C VAL A 142 -30.93 -4.92 -4.24
N PHE A 143 -31.69 -4.02 -4.86
CA PHE A 143 -31.33 -2.62 -5.04
C PHE A 143 -32.04 -1.80 -3.96
N LYS A 144 -31.28 -0.94 -3.29
CA LYS A 144 -31.77 -0.09 -2.19
C LYS A 144 -31.50 1.38 -2.44
N SER A 145 -32.37 2.25 -1.92
CA SER A 145 -32.14 3.69 -1.79
C SER A 145 -32.45 4.13 -0.36
N LYS A 146 -31.54 4.90 0.26
CA LYS A 146 -31.63 5.28 1.68
C LYS A 146 -31.85 4.08 2.62
N ASN A 147 -31.20 2.95 2.31
CA ASN A 147 -31.37 1.66 2.99
C ASN A 147 -32.77 1.01 2.88
N ASN A 148 -33.69 1.56 2.08
CA ASN A 148 -34.97 0.95 1.74
C ASN A 148 -34.86 0.16 0.45
N GLU A 149 -35.43 -1.04 0.42
CA GLU A 149 -35.54 -1.83 -0.81
C GLU A 149 -36.43 -1.13 -1.84
N ILE A 150 -35.92 -0.97 -3.06
CA ILE A 150 -36.64 -0.38 -4.19
C ILE A 150 -36.90 -1.38 -5.31
N LEU A 151 -35.99 -2.35 -5.50
CA LEU A 151 -36.12 -3.41 -6.49
C LEU A 151 -35.44 -4.68 -5.97
N ARG A 152 -36.05 -5.83 -6.24
CA ARG A 152 -35.47 -7.14 -5.98
C ARG A 152 -35.68 -8.05 -7.19
N VAL A 153 -34.60 -8.69 -7.64
CA VAL A 153 -34.66 -9.83 -8.56
C VAL A 153 -34.49 -11.08 -7.73
N LYS A 154 -35.54 -11.89 -7.66
CA LYS A 154 -35.59 -13.09 -6.84
C LYS A 154 -34.94 -14.27 -7.56
N THR A 155 -34.50 -15.25 -6.79
CA THR A 155 -33.94 -16.50 -7.31
C THR A 155 -34.94 -17.35 -8.11
N ASP A 156 -36.24 -17.13 -7.92
CA ASP A 156 -37.32 -17.76 -8.69
C ASP A 156 -37.66 -17.02 -10.01
N SER A 157 -36.78 -16.11 -10.46
CA SER A 157 -36.93 -15.25 -11.64
C SER A 157 -38.04 -14.20 -11.58
N ASN A 158 -38.68 -14.01 -10.42
CA ASN A 158 -39.63 -12.90 -10.25
C ASN A 158 -38.90 -11.58 -9.93
N VAL A 159 -39.46 -10.46 -10.41
CA VAL A 159 -39.00 -9.11 -10.06
C VAL A 159 -40.04 -8.43 -9.18
N VAL A 160 -39.57 -7.87 -8.06
CA VAL A 160 -40.39 -7.07 -7.13
C VAL A 160 -39.92 -5.62 -7.22
N ILE A 161 -40.84 -4.70 -7.45
CA ILE A 161 -40.59 -3.25 -7.38
C ILE A 161 -41.39 -2.71 -6.19
N THR A 162 -40.72 -2.02 -5.28
CA THR A 162 -41.38 -1.45 -4.09
C THR A 162 -41.79 -0.01 -4.38
N GLY A 163 -43.08 0.30 -4.17
CA GLY A 163 -43.64 1.64 -4.37
C GLY A 163 -44.47 1.78 -5.66
N GLN A 164 -44.79 3.03 -6.02
CA GLN A 164 -45.55 3.33 -7.23
C GLN A 164 -44.67 3.21 -8.48
N ILE A 165 -45.19 2.54 -9.51
CA ILE A 165 -44.57 2.51 -10.83
C ILE A 165 -45.17 3.65 -11.65
N TYR A 166 -44.38 4.69 -11.93
CA TYR A 166 -44.79 5.76 -12.83
C TYR A 166 -44.54 5.33 -14.27
N THR A 167 -45.62 4.99 -14.98
CA THR A 167 -45.56 4.78 -16.44
C THR A 167 -45.85 6.10 -17.13
N THR A 168 -44.93 6.61 -17.95
CA THR A 168 -45.30 7.61 -18.95
C THR A 168 -46.21 6.93 -19.96
N LYS A 169 -47.51 7.27 -19.94
CA LYS A 169 -48.44 6.79 -20.96
C LYS A 169 -47.94 7.36 -22.29
N HIS A 170 -47.45 6.51 -23.19
CA HIS A 170 -47.19 6.90 -24.57
C HIS A 170 -48.55 7.22 -25.20
N VAL A 171 -48.89 8.50 -25.26
CA VAL A 171 -50.04 8.97 -26.02
C VAL A 171 -49.64 8.86 -27.48
N ILE A 172 -50.10 7.80 -28.15
CA ILE A 172 -50.00 7.70 -29.61
C ILE A 172 -50.95 8.79 -30.15
N PRO A 173 -50.48 9.70 -31.02
CA PRO A 173 -51.34 10.69 -31.67
C PRO A 173 -52.41 10.04 -32.56
#